data_AF-A0A1G1W5J7-F1
#
_entry.id   AF-A0A1G1W5J7-F1
#
_cell.length_a   1.000
_cell.length_b   1.000
_cell.length_c   1.000
_cell.angle_alpha   90.00
_cell.angle_beta   90.00
_cell.angle_gamma   90.00
#
_symmetry.space_group_name_H-M   'P 1'
#
loop_
_entity.id
_entity.type
_entity.pdbx_description
1 polymer ?
#
loop_
_entity_poly.entity_id
_entity_poly.type
_entity_poly.pdbx_seq_one_letter_code
_entity_poly.pdbx_strand_id
1 'polypeptide(L)'
;MLKKFSEFRDFLGENYFKLFITICILLVVLFATDYLLTPYFKYSLPFNLNPFWLVLAFLFSLAITSYWGLLAGLYLVMAVFSFDKIAFVGGLRLPEVFFAGFLIVWAFQSFRQKKLICSFNKLSLPILIFILANFASLLGTDDLAISVKRIGIIIYLAFLFHVFPHLVKSKKDFVISLFFFSFPVVFSAIYSIFQILNPTYWHVIKYIGSNWAIADLARITAGYRDPNFLAMNIIVVLPILLAPYIAGIVKNKVVPIFSIFFLTTALYLAASRVGWLTGASVGFIIAIVLVRSLKSSFRLIQVAVVVVLAIFLANSLINFAQENAFPKSAKSNKVGEVLEKRAESVAKLDSESIGDRLNAYKAAIFMARDHPLFGVGVDRFSYNYNKYIERSKTKYPSVSAHNIYLETLAEKGIFGLFALLWIVFLSIFILIKSYLKASANDKVFVASILASLSGFLISTLFLTGLYELFFWFTLGFVIILNQIYLVKYENELSKK
;
A
#
# COMPACT_ATOMS: atom_id res chain seq x y z
N MET A 1 19.03 22.78 13.60
CA MET A 1 18.66 21.36 13.34
C MET A 1 18.83 20.46 14.56
N LEU A 2 19.97 20.52 15.28
CA LEU A 2 20.28 19.66 16.43
C LEU A 2 19.21 19.62 17.54
N LYS A 3 18.65 20.77 17.95
CA LYS A 3 17.55 20.84 18.94
C LYS A 3 16.27 20.09 18.49
N LYS A 4 15.92 20.19 17.21
CA LYS A 4 14.75 19.46 16.66
C LYS A 4 15.00 17.96 16.55
N PHE A 5 16.27 17.56 16.44
CA PHE A 5 16.68 16.16 16.40
C PHE A 5 16.65 15.53 17.79
N SER A 6 17.03 16.28 18.84
CA SER A 6 16.89 15.81 20.23
C SER A 6 15.40 15.64 20.60
N GLU A 7 14.55 16.61 20.28
CA GLU A 7 13.09 16.51 20.53
C GLU A 7 12.45 15.27 19.86
N PHE A 8 12.91 14.91 18.66
CA PHE A 8 12.42 13.71 17.96
C PHE A 8 12.92 12.41 18.61
N ARG A 9 14.20 12.38 19.03
CA ARG A 9 14.77 11.27 19.80
C ARG A 9 14.03 11.07 21.13
N ASP A 10 13.70 12.16 21.82
CA ASP A 10 12.98 12.12 23.10
C ASP A 10 11.55 11.58 22.92
N PHE A 11 10.88 11.99 21.84
CA PHE A 11 9.55 11.47 21.48
C PHE A 11 9.57 9.95 21.25
N LEU A 12 10.46 9.46 20.38
CA LEU A 12 10.59 8.03 20.10
C LEU A 12 11.06 7.26 21.34
N GLY A 13 12.00 7.81 22.09
CA GLY A 13 12.77 7.07 23.09
C GLY A 13 13.93 6.32 22.45
N GLU A 14 14.91 5.95 23.27
CA GLU A 14 16.22 5.48 22.79
C GLU A 14 16.15 4.23 21.90
N ASN A 15 15.36 3.23 22.28
CA ASN A 15 15.25 1.97 21.53
C ASN A 15 14.63 2.19 20.14
N TYR A 16 13.51 2.91 20.07
CA TYR A 16 12.85 3.21 18.79
C TYR A 16 13.72 4.12 17.91
N PHE A 17 14.48 5.04 18.51
CA PHE A 17 15.40 5.88 17.76
C PHE A 17 16.59 5.10 17.16
N LYS A 18 17.17 4.16 17.90
CA LYS A 18 18.20 3.24 17.35
C LYS A 18 17.65 2.43 16.19
N LEU A 19 16.45 1.85 16.35
CA LEU A 19 15.78 1.10 15.29
C LEU A 19 15.48 1.97 14.06
N PHE A 20 15.05 3.22 14.26
CA PHE A 20 14.84 4.17 13.18
C PHE A 20 16.12 4.38 12.36
N ILE A 21 17.27 4.61 13.01
CA ILE A 21 18.57 4.74 12.32
C ILE A 21 18.90 3.46 11.55
N THR A 22 18.71 2.28 12.15
CA THR A 22 18.93 1.00 11.49
C THR A 22 18.09 0.86 10.23
N ILE A 23 16.80 1.22 10.28
CA ILE A 23 15.90 1.19 9.13
C ILE A 23 16.34 2.21 8.07
N CYS A 24 16.76 3.42 8.45
CA CYS A 24 17.31 4.40 7.50
C CYS A 24 18.50 3.82 6.72
N ILE A 25 19.46 3.20 7.42
CA ILE A 25 20.64 2.60 6.79
C ILE A 25 20.21 1.46 5.86
N LEU A 26 19.32 0.57 6.32
CA LEU A 26 18.77 -0.52 5.51
C LEU A 26 18.13 0.00 4.22
N LEU A 27 17.26 1.02 4.31
CA LEU A 27 16.61 1.62 3.15
C LEU A 27 17.62 2.22 2.18
N VAL A 28 18.60 2.99 2.66
CA VAL A 28 19.68 3.53 1.81
C VAL A 28 20.38 2.42 1.03
N VAL A 29 20.75 1.33 1.71
CA VAL A 29 21.41 0.18 1.08
C VAL A 29 20.50 -0.49 0.05
N LEU A 30 19.24 -0.74 0.38
CA LEU A 30 18.28 -1.35 -0.54
C LEU A 30 18.02 -0.48 -1.77
N PHE A 31 17.87 0.83 -1.61
CA PHE A 31 17.68 1.75 -2.73
C PHE A 31 18.94 1.89 -3.57
N ALA A 32 20.13 1.94 -2.96
CA ALA A 32 21.38 1.90 -3.71
C ALA A 32 21.52 0.58 -4.49
N THR A 33 21.10 -0.53 -3.89
CA THR A 33 21.09 -1.85 -4.55
C THR A 33 20.11 -1.87 -5.71
N ASP A 34 18.86 -1.43 -5.52
CA ASP A 34 17.86 -1.30 -6.59
C ASP A 34 18.38 -0.43 -7.73
N TYR A 35 18.97 0.73 -7.41
CA TYR A 35 19.55 1.66 -8.37
C TYR A 35 20.68 1.04 -9.20
N LEU A 36 21.61 0.34 -8.54
CA LEU A 36 22.76 -0.31 -9.20
C LEU A 36 22.36 -1.54 -10.00
N LEU A 37 21.35 -2.28 -9.54
CA LEU A 37 20.94 -3.56 -10.15
C LEU A 37 19.88 -3.39 -11.23
N THR A 38 19.08 -2.32 -11.21
CA THR A 38 18.04 -2.05 -12.24
C THR A 38 18.54 -2.31 -13.67
N PRO A 39 19.74 -1.85 -14.07
CA PRO A 39 20.33 -2.11 -15.40
C PRO A 39 20.48 -3.59 -15.80
N TYR A 40 20.59 -4.49 -14.82
CA TYR A 40 20.99 -5.87 -15.02
C TYR A 40 19.84 -6.87 -14.90
N PHE A 41 18.61 -6.45 -14.54
CA PHE A 41 17.44 -7.33 -14.36
C PHE A 41 17.01 -8.12 -15.61
N LYS A 42 17.53 -7.79 -16.81
CA LYS A 42 17.33 -8.62 -18.01
C LYS A 42 17.96 -10.02 -17.87
N TYR A 43 18.96 -10.14 -17.00
CA TYR A 43 19.58 -11.40 -16.64
C TYR A 43 19.12 -11.74 -15.23
N SER A 44 18.32 -12.79 -15.09
CA SER A 44 18.02 -13.44 -13.82
C SER A 44 19.32 -13.96 -13.20
N LEU A 45 20.15 -13.05 -12.71
CA LEU A 45 21.39 -13.38 -12.04
C LEU A 45 21.01 -14.02 -10.70
N PRO A 46 21.44 -15.26 -10.43
CA PRO A 46 21.29 -15.88 -9.12
C PRO A 46 22.21 -15.12 -8.16
N PHE A 47 21.71 -14.03 -7.58
CA PHE A 47 22.49 -13.24 -6.65
C PHE A 47 22.70 -14.02 -5.36
N ASN A 48 23.92 -14.51 -5.18
CA ASN A 48 24.39 -15.18 -3.97
C ASN A 48 24.74 -14.09 -2.93
N LEU A 49 23.73 -13.45 -2.35
CA LEU A 49 23.85 -12.34 -1.39
C LEU A 49 24.24 -12.83 0.02
N ASN A 50 25.36 -13.53 0.16
CA ASN A 50 25.88 -14.00 1.46
C ASN A 50 26.00 -12.89 2.54
N PRO A 51 26.43 -11.65 2.22
CA PRO A 51 26.49 -10.56 3.21
C PRO A 51 25.11 -10.10 3.69
N PHE A 52 24.09 -10.21 2.83
CA PHE A 52 22.72 -9.81 3.15
C PHE A 52 22.09 -10.74 4.20
N TRP A 53 22.37 -12.04 4.10
CA TRP A 53 21.95 -13.04 5.08
C TRP A 53 22.61 -12.82 6.44
N LEU A 54 23.87 -12.36 6.48
CA LEU A 54 24.56 -12.02 7.73
C LEU A 54 23.97 -10.77 8.40
N VAL A 55 23.59 -9.74 7.62
CA VAL A 55 22.90 -8.55 8.13
C VAL A 55 21.51 -8.91 8.64
N LEU A 56 20.75 -9.73 7.89
CA LEU A 56 19.46 -10.26 8.35
C LEU A 56 19.60 -11.07 9.64
N ALA A 57 20.55 -12.00 9.69
CA ALA A 57 20.82 -12.82 10.87
C ALA A 57 21.24 -11.96 12.08
N PHE A 58 22.00 -10.88 11.86
CA PHE A 58 22.39 -9.93 12.90
C PHE A 58 21.21 -9.07 13.39
N LEU A 59 20.38 -8.56 12.47
CA LEU A 59 19.18 -7.80 12.82
C LEU A 59 18.18 -8.66 13.60
N PHE A 60 18.04 -9.94 13.23
CA PHE A 60 17.17 -10.87 13.92
C PHE A 60 17.78 -11.39 15.23
N SER A 61 19.10 -11.56 15.35
CA SER A 61 19.73 -11.96 16.62
C SER A 61 19.56 -10.90 17.71
N LEU A 62 19.58 -9.61 17.35
CA LEU A 62 19.25 -8.51 18.26
C LEU A 62 17.78 -8.52 18.70
N ALA A 63 16.87 -9.02 17.85
CA ALA A 63 15.44 -9.11 18.12
C ALA A 63 15.04 -10.32 18.99
N ILE A 64 15.81 -11.41 18.98
CA ILE A 64 15.48 -12.65 19.71
C ILE A 64 15.46 -12.46 21.24
N THR A 65 16.25 -11.54 21.79
CA THR A 65 16.50 -11.48 23.23
C THR A 65 15.44 -10.72 24.05
N SER A 66 14.57 -9.91 23.42
CA SER A 66 13.62 -9.04 24.14
C SER A 66 12.27 -8.86 23.43
N TYR A 67 11.20 -8.57 24.18
CA TYR A 67 9.86 -8.27 23.63
C TYR A 67 9.89 -7.12 22.60
N TRP A 68 10.84 -6.19 22.75
CA TRP A 68 11.14 -5.13 21.78
C TRP A 68 11.52 -5.65 20.40
N GLY A 69 12.13 -6.83 20.32
CA GLY A 69 12.51 -7.44 19.05
C GLY A 69 11.33 -7.86 18.17
N LEU A 70 10.15 -8.11 18.74
CA LEU A 70 8.95 -8.39 17.95
C LEU A 70 8.45 -7.13 17.25
N LEU A 71 8.33 -6.02 17.97
CA LEU A 71 7.98 -4.72 17.37
C LEU A 71 9.03 -4.29 16.34
N ALA A 72 10.32 -4.47 16.66
CA ALA A 72 11.40 -4.17 15.73
C ALA A 72 11.36 -5.03 14.46
N GLY A 73 11.18 -6.35 14.60
CA GLY A 73 11.04 -7.26 13.48
C GLY A 73 9.84 -6.93 12.61
N LEU A 74 8.71 -6.56 13.22
CA LEU A 74 7.53 -6.12 12.48
C LEU A 74 7.79 -4.83 11.67
N TYR A 75 8.46 -3.84 12.27
CA TYR A 75 8.82 -2.61 11.57
C TYR A 75 9.88 -2.82 10.49
N LEU A 76 10.74 -3.83 10.62
CA LEU A 76 11.65 -4.25 9.55
C LEU A 76 10.88 -4.88 8.38
N VAL A 77 9.85 -5.70 8.65
CA VAL A 77 8.94 -6.18 7.60
C VAL A 77 8.22 -5.01 6.91
N MET A 78 7.76 -4.02 7.68
CA MET A 78 7.21 -2.78 7.10
C MET A 78 8.27 -2.02 6.29
N ALA A 79 9.53 -1.98 6.72
CA ALA A 79 10.56 -1.23 6.02
C ALA A 79 10.79 -1.70 4.58
N VAL A 80 10.65 -3.00 4.33
CA VAL A 80 11.05 -3.58 3.05
C VAL A 80 9.90 -3.80 2.07
N PHE A 81 8.64 -3.49 2.43
CA PHE A 81 7.52 -3.72 1.51
C PHE A 81 7.63 -2.90 0.23
N SER A 82 8.31 -1.74 0.26
CA SER A 82 8.48 -0.87 -0.91
C SER A 82 9.36 -1.47 -1.99
N PHE A 83 9.93 -2.67 -1.77
CA PHE A 83 10.88 -3.36 -2.65
C PHE A 83 10.33 -4.71 -3.11
N ASP A 84 9.07 -4.76 -3.49
CA ASP A 84 8.41 -5.98 -3.98
C ASP A 84 8.93 -6.47 -5.35
N LYS A 85 9.73 -5.64 -6.05
CA LYS A 85 10.51 -6.02 -7.25
C LYS A 85 11.70 -6.91 -6.96
N ILE A 86 12.30 -6.81 -5.77
CA ILE A 86 13.50 -7.56 -5.43
C ILE A 86 13.09 -8.98 -5.03
N ALA A 87 13.32 -9.95 -5.93
CA ALA A 87 13.08 -11.37 -5.71
C ALA A 87 14.42 -12.12 -5.53
N PHE A 88 14.44 -13.06 -4.58
CA PHE A 88 15.57 -13.91 -4.26
C PHE A 88 15.46 -15.28 -4.95
N VAL A 89 16.56 -16.04 -4.91
CA VAL A 89 16.62 -17.44 -5.34
C VAL A 89 15.49 -18.23 -4.67
N GLY A 90 14.70 -18.97 -5.46
CA GLY A 90 13.50 -19.68 -4.99
C GLY A 90 12.19 -18.88 -5.13
N GLY A 91 12.23 -17.64 -5.65
CA GLY A 91 11.03 -16.87 -5.99
C GLY A 91 10.29 -16.25 -4.79
N LEU A 92 10.98 -16.10 -3.66
CA LEU A 92 10.55 -15.30 -2.51
C LEU A 92 10.96 -13.83 -2.72
N ARG A 93 10.04 -12.91 -2.47
CA ARG A 93 10.29 -11.48 -2.40
C ARG A 93 10.98 -11.10 -1.10
N LEU A 94 11.58 -9.92 -1.12
CA LEU A 94 12.23 -9.36 0.05
C LEU A 94 11.36 -9.28 1.33
N PRO A 95 10.08 -8.87 1.27
CA PRO A 95 9.23 -8.86 2.47
C PRO A 95 8.96 -10.26 3.04
N GLU A 96 8.93 -11.29 2.20
CA GLU A 96 8.74 -12.67 2.66
C GLU A 96 9.98 -13.21 3.39
N VAL A 97 11.17 -12.79 2.98
CA VAL A 97 12.42 -13.11 3.69
C VAL A 97 12.45 -12.48 5.08
N PHE A 98 12.12 -11.18 5.17
CA PHE A 98 12.00 -10.49 6.45
C PHE A 98 10.89 -11.08 7.31
N PHE A 99 9.78 -11.51 6.71
CA PHE A 99 8.73 -12.20 7.42
C PHE A 99 9.21 -13.53 8.02
N ALA A 100 9.95 -14.34 7.27
CA ALA A 100 10.47 -15.61 7.77
C ALA A 100 11.33 -15.40 9.02
N GLY A 101 12.21 -14.39 9.01
CA GLY A 101 12.98 -14.01 10.20
C GLY A 101 12.09 -13.54 11.35
N PHE A 102 11.08 -12.71 11.07
CA PHE A 102 10.11 -12.27 12.09
C PHE A 102 9.34 -13.44 12.70
N LEU A 103 8.95 -14.42 11.89
CA LEU A 103 8.24 -15.62 12.33
C LEU A 103 9.09 -16.45 13.31
N ILE A 104 10.40 -16.57 13.06
CA ILE A 104 11.34 -17.24 13.98
C ILE A 104 11.39 -16.51 15.32
N VAL A 105 11.52 -15.17 15.31
CA VAL A 105 11.51 -14.37 16.56
C VAL A 105 10.18 -14.52 17.28
N TRP A 106 9.06 -14.45 16.56
CA TRP A 106 7.73 -14.63 17.11
C TRP A 106 7.54 -16.02 17.74
N ALA A 107 7.98 -17.08 17.07
CA ALA A 107 7.87 -18.45 17.57
C ALA A 107 8.72 -18.62 18.84
N PHE A 108 9.97 -18.15 18.81
CA PHE A 108 10.86 -18.18 19.98
C PHE A 108 10.26 -17.42 21.17
N GLN A 109 9.74 -16.21 20.95
CA GLN A 109 9.18 -15.41 22.03
C GLN A 109 7.86 -15.97 22.55
N SER A 110 7.02 -16.53 21.69
CA SER A 110 5.78 -17.21 22.10
C SER A 110 6.09 -18.44 22.95
N PHE A 111 7.11 -19.21 22.56
CA PHE A 111 7.61 -20.35 23.33
C PHE A 111 8.18 -19.92 24.68
N ARG A 112 9.08 -18.93 24.70
CA ARG A 112 9.71 -18.39 25.93
C ARG A 112 8.68 -17.85 26.92
N GLN A 113 7.65 -17.18 26.42
CA GLN A 113 6.56 -16.63 27.25
C GLN A 113 5.47 -17.65 27.59
N LYS A 114 5.55 -18.87 27.03
CA LYS A 114 4.51 -19.91 27.13
C LYS A 114 3.11 -19.38 26.77
N LYS A 115 3.04 -18.45 25.82
CA LYS A 115 1.81 -17.77 25.42
C LYS A 115 1.83 -17.46 23.94
N LEU A 116 0.70 -17.70 23.27
CA LEU A 116 0.54 -17.32 21.88
C LEU A 116 0.43 -15.78 21.75
N ILE A 117 1.39 -15.18 21.04
CA ILE A 117 1.46 -13.72 20.85
C ILE A 117 0.61 -13.34 19.63
N CYS A 118 -0.71 -13.41 19.77
CA CYS A 118 -1.66 -12.95 18.75
C CYS A 118 -2.93 -12.41 19.41
N SER A 119 -3.76 -11.71 18.65
CA SER A 119 -5.04 -11.19 19.12
C SER A 119 -6.18 -11.64 18.22
N PHE A 120 -7.11 -12.42 18.78
CA PHE A 120 -8.39 -12.70 18.14
C PHE A 120 -9.33 -11.53 18.42
N ASN A 121 -9.96 -11.01 17.37
CA ASN A 121 -10.71 -9.76 17.42
C ASN A 121 -11.93 -9.83 16.49
N LYS A 122 -12.68 -8.72 16.41
CA LYS A 122 -13.94 -8.65 15.64
C LYS A 122 -13.78 -9.00 14.15
N LEU A 123 -12.59 -8.80 13.56
CA LEU A 123 -12.31 -9.15 12.16
C LEU A 123 -11.76 -10.58 11.98
N SER A 124 -11.43 -11.30 13.06
CA SER A 124 -10.82 -12.64 12.97
C SER A 124 -11.73 -13.66 12.29
N LEU A 125 -13.04 -13.66 12.60
CA LEU A 125 -13.98 -14.59 11.96
C LEU A 125 -14.16 -14.31 10.45
N PRO A 126 -14.43 -13.07 10.01
CA PRO A 126 -14.46 -12.73 8.58
C PRO A 126 -13.16 -13.10 7.85
N ILE A 127 -12.00 -12.87 8.46
CA ILE A 127 -10.69 -13.23 7.88
C ILE A 127 -10.53 -14.75 7.77
N LEU A 128 -10.94 -15.52 8.79
CA LEU A 128 -10.93 -16.97 8.73
C LEU A 128 -11.82 -17.49 7.60
N ILE A 129 -13.03 -16.96 7.46
CA ILE A 129 -13.94 -17.33 6.37
C ILE A 129 -13.32 -16.97 5.02
N PHE A 130 -12.66 -15.82 4.90
CA PHE A 130 -11.94 -15.46 3.68
C PHE A 130 -10.82 -16.45 3.36
N ILE A 131 -10.03 -16.87 4.35
CA ILE A 131 -9.00 -17.92 4.17
C ILE A 131 -9.63 -19.23 3.73
N LEU A 132 -10.71 -19.67 4.38
CA LEU A 132 -11.41 -20.90 4.01
C LEU A 132 -11.98 -20.83 2.59
N ALA A 133 -12.48 -19.68 2.15
CA ALA A 133 -12.92 -19.47 0.77
C ALA A 133 -11.77 -19.58 -0.24
N ASN A 134 -10.56 -19.16 0.12
CA ASN A 134 -9.36 -19.36 -0.71
C ASN A 134 -8.95 -20.84 -0.78
N PHE A 135 -9.11 -21.62 0.30
CA PHE A 135 -8.92 -23.06 0.24
C PHE A 135 -10.00 -23.75 -0.59
N ALA A 136 -11.26 -23.33 -0.45
CA ALA A 136 -12.36 -23.89 -1.22
C ALA A 136 -12.24 -23.61 -2.71
N SER A 137 -11.62 -22.48 -3.11
CA SER A 137 -11.36 -22.18 -4.52
C SER A 137 -10.35 -23.13 -5.18
N LEU A 138 -9.58 -23.90 -4.41
CA LEU A 138 -8.73 -24.96 -4.97
C LEU A 138 -9.54 -26.03 -5.73
N LEU A 139 -10.85 -26.15 -5.46
CA LEU A 139 -11.72 -27.05 -6.23
C LEU A 139 -11.91 -26.60 -7.69
N GLY A 140 -11.72 -25.32 -7.99
CA GLY A 140 -11.85 -24.75 -9.32
C GLY A 140 -10.53 -24.50 -10.04
N THR A 141 -9.38 -24.76 -9.39
CA THR A 141 -8.06 -24.42 -9.95
C THR A 141 -7.60 -25.43 -11.01
N ASP A 142 -7.00 -24.91 -12.08
CA ASP A 142 -6.28 -25.66 -13.10
C ASP A 142 -4.77 -25.79 -12.80
N ASP A 143 -4.25 -25.09 -11.78
CA ASP A 143 -2.87 -25.23 -11.29
C ASP A 143 -2.79 -25.11 -9.76
N LEU A 144 -2.61 -26.25 -9.10
CA LEU A 144 -2.56 -26.33 -7.64
C LEU A 144 -1.33 -25.64 -7.06
N ALA A 145 -0.16 -25.70 -7.73
CA ALA A 145 1.08 -25.19 -7.18
C ALA A 145 1.06 -23.66 -7.07
N ILE A 146 0.56 -22.99 -8.10
CA ILE A 146 0.40 -21.52 -8.11
C ILE A 146 -0.64 -21.09 -7.06
N SER A 147 -1.80 -21.75 -7.03
CA SER A 147 -2.85 -21.41 -6.08
C SER A 147 -2.44 -21.62 -4.62
N VAL A 148 -1.77 -22.74 -4.29
CA VAL A 148 -1.28 -23.01 -2.92
C VAL A 148 -0.22 -21.98 -2.51
N LYS A 149 0.71 -21.62 -3.42
CA LYS A 149 1.67 -20.52 -3.15
C LYS A 149 0.94 -19.22 -2.81
N ARG A 150 -0.15 -18.90 -3.52
CA ARG A 150 -0.93 -17.70 -3.26
C ARG A 150 -1.67 -17.73 -1.92
N ILE A 151 -2.22 -18.88 -1.54
CA ILE A 151 -2.84 -19.08 -0.21
C ILE A 151 -1.81 -18.86 0.90
N GLY A 152 -0.58 -19.34 0.73
CA GLY A 152 0.52 -19.10 1.66
C GLY A 152 0.77 -17.61 1.93
N ILE A 153 0.68 -16.76 0.89
CA ILE A 153 0.79 -15.29 1.03
C ILE A 153 -0.37 -14.74 1.86
N ILE A 154 -1.61 -15.19 1.63
CA ILE A 154 -2.77 -14.73 2.42
C ILE A 154 -2.63 -15.13 3.89
N ILE A 155 -2.19 -16.36 4.18
CA ILE A 155 -1.95 -16.85 5.54
C ILE A 155 -0.88 -15.98 6.24
N TYR A 156 0.23 -15.72 5.54
CA TYR A 156 1.26 -14.80 6.00
C TYR A 156 0.69 -13.42 6.38
N LEU A 157 -0.10 -12.82 5.49
CA LEU A 157 -0.69 -11.49 5.71
C LEU A 157 -1.71 -11.48 6.86
N ALA A 158 -2.55 -12.51 6.94
CA ALA A 158 -3.49 -12.70 8.04
C ALA A 158 -2.77 -12.90 9.38
N PHE A 159 -1.64 -13.62 9.39
CA PHE A 159 -0.81 -13.78 10.57
C PHE A 159 -0.26 -12.43 11.06
N LEU A 160 0.34 -11.63 10.17
CA LEU A 160 0.81 -10.29 10.52
C LEU A 160 -0.32 -9.41 11.08
N PHE A 161 -1.51 -9.47 10.48
CA PHE A 161 -2.69 -8.78 10.99
C PHE A 161 -3.07 -9.19 12.42
N HIS A 162 -2.99 -10.47 12.79
CA HIS A 162 -3.36 -10.91 14.14
C HIS A 162 -2.28 -10.59 15.19
N VAL A 163 -1.01 -10.57 14.79
CA VAL A 163 0.12 -10.25 15.68
C VAL A 163 0.23 -8.74 15.91
N PHE A 164 0.05 -7.92 14.89
CA PHE A 164 0.30 -6.48 14.98
C PHE A 164 -0.50 -5.76 16.09
N PRO A 165 -1.85 -5.89 16.19
CA PRO A 165 -2.62 -5.29 17.27
C PRO A 165 -2.29 -5.85 18.65
N HIS A 166 -1.75 -7.07 18.75
CA HIS A 166 -1.29 -7.62 20.02
C HIS A 166 -0.02 -6.90 20.53
N LEU A 167 0.87 -6.51 19.61
CA LEU A 167 2.14 -5.89 19.96
C LEU A 167 1.98 -4.42 20.37
N VAL A 168 0.99 -3.72 19.84
CA VAL A 168 0.73 -2.30 20.11
C VAL A 168 -0.11 -2.15 21.38
N LYS A 169 0.56 -1.87 22.51
CA LYS A 169 -0.08 -1.87 23.84
C LYS A 169 -0.49 -0.48 24.35
N SER A 170 0.05 0.58 23.76
CA SER A 170 -0.18 1.94 24.21
C SER A 170 -0.47 2.90 23.06
N LYS A 171 -1.06 4.05 23.41
CA LYS A 171 -1.24 5.15 22.45
C LYS A 171 0.10 5.63 21.88
N LYS A 172 1.18 5.59 22.68
CA LYS A 172 2.53 5.92 22.21
C LYS A 172 2.99 4.92 21.14
N ASP A 173 2.85 3.62 21.39
CA ASP A 173 3.21 2.58 20.42
C ASP A 173 2.39 2.68 19.14
N PHE A 174 1.11 3.03 19.25
CA PHE A 174 0.25 3.29 18.10
C PHE A 174 0.79 4.43 17.23
N VAL A 175 1.09 5.59 17.83
CA VAL A 175 1.63 6.75 17.09
C VAL A 175 3.00 6.42 16.47
N ILE A 176 3.85 5.68 17.19
CA ILE A 176 5.14 5.22 16.68
C ILE A 176 4.93 4.24 15.50
N SER A 177 3.96 3.35 15.58
CA SER A 177 3.61 2.43 14.49
C SER A 177 3.16 3.20 13.24
N LEU A 178 2.38 4.28 13.38
CA LEU A 178 2.01 5.15 12.25
C LEU A 178 3.25 5.73 11.55
N PHE A 179 4.25 6.13 12.34
CA PHE A 179 5.51 6.66 11.82
C PHE A 179 6.29 5.59 11.05
N PHE A 180 6.52 4.41 11.63
CA PHE A 180 7.24 3.31 10.97
C PHE A 180 6.50 2.75 9.75
N PHE A 181 5.17 2.79 9.74
CA PHE A 181 4.37 2.42 8.57
C PHE A 181 4.50 3.44 7.43
N SER A 182 4.59 4.73 7.75
CA SER A 182 4.68 5.81 6.75
C SER A 182 6.09 6.00 6.19
N PHE A 183 7.10 5.74 7.01
CA PHE A 183 8.49 6.08 6.73
C PHE A 183 9.04 5.47 5.42
N PRO A 184 8.81 4.18 5.09
CA PRO A 184 9.32 3.56 3.88
C PRO A 184 8.74 4.19 2.61
N VAL A 185 7.49 4.66 2.65
CA VAL A 185 6.84 5.33 1.52
C VAL A 185 7.40 6.73 1.31
N VAL A 186 7.63 7.48 2.39
CA VAL A 186 8.32 8.78 2.31
C VAL A 186 9.72 8.60 1.74
N PHE A 187 10.44 7.56 2.16
CA PHE A 187 11.76 7.25 1.62
C PHE A 187 11.70 6.88 0.14
N SER A 188 10.73 6.06 -0.27
CA SER A 188 10.47 5.72 -1.68
C SER A 188 10.19 6.98 -2.50
N ALA A 189 9.41 7.92 -1.95
CA ALA A 189 9.13 9.19 -2.61
C ALA A 189 10.37 10.06 -2.78
N ILE A 190 11.31 10.05 -1.83
CA ILE A 190 12.62 10.71 -1.99
C ILE A 190 13.44 10.00 -3.09
N TYR A 191 13.53 8.67 -3.05
CA TYR A 191 14.23 7.87 -4.05
C TYR A 191 13.71 8.12 -5.48
N SER A 192 12.43 8.41 -5.62
CA SER A 192 11.81 8.71 -6.91
C SER A 192 12.46 9.87 -7.66
N ILE A 193 12.99 10.88 -6.94
CA ILE A 193 13.68 12.01 -7.55
C ILE A 193 15.04 11.55 -8.10
N PHE A 194 15.77 10.73 -7.34
CA PHE A 194 17.02 10.13 -7.81
C PHE A 194 16.82 9.24 -9.04
N GLN A 195 15.70 8.51 -9.09
CA GLN A 195 15.33 7.68 -10.22
C GLN A 195 15.13 8.50 -11.52
N ILE A 196 14.55 9.70 -11.40
CA ILE A 196 14.35 10.60 -12.55
C ILE A 196 15.66 11.22 -13.04
N LEU A 197 16.51 11.62 -12.10
CA LEU A 197 17.76 12.30 -12.41
C LEU A 197 18.81 11.39 -13.05
N ASN A 198 18.55 10.07 -13.18
CA ASN A 198 19.47 9.11 -13.76
C ASN A 198 19.06 8.69 -15.20
N PRO A 199 19.78 9.16 -16.24
CA PRO A 199 19.54 8.76 -17.63
C PRO A 199 19.66 7.25 -17.86
N THR A 200 20.59 6.57 -17.18
CA THR A 200 20.85 5.12 -17.35
C THR A 200 19.67 4.27 -16.92
N TYR A 201 18.94 4.68 -15.87
CA TYR A 201 17.71 4.02 -15.45
C TYR A 201 16.67 4.02 -16.58
N TRP A 202 16.51 5.15 -17.27
CA TRP A 202 15.56 5.30 -18.38
C TRP A 202 15.95 4.52 -19.63
N HIS A 203 17.24 4.44 -19.95
CA HIS A 203 17.74 3.64 -21.07
C HIS A 203 17.46 2.14 -20.88
N VAL A 204 17.57 1.64 -19.65
CA VAL A 204 17.36 0.23 -19.32
C VAL A 204 15.89 -0.17 -19.43
N ILE A 205 14.97 0.62 -18.86
CA ILE A 205 13.54 0.27 -18.91
C ILE A 205 13.03 0.29 -20.36
N LYS A 206 13.49 1.24 -21.17
CA LYS A 206 13.21 1.30 -22.62
C LYS A 206 13.75 0.06 -23.37
N TYR A 207 14.89 -0.50 -22.94
CA TYR A 207 15.54 -1.65 -23.60
C TYR A 207 15.01 -3.03 -23.15
N ILE A 208 14.47 -3.14 -21.94
CA ILE A 208 13.87 -4.38 -21.41
C ILE A 208 12.46 -4.61 -21.98
N GLY A 209 11.87 -3.63 -22.68
CA GLY A 209 10.55 -3.76 -23.26
C GLY A 209 9.46 -3.96 -22.21
N SER A 210 9.69 -3.49 -20.98
CA SER A 210 8.64 -3.51 -19.97
C SER A 210 7.47 -2.68 -20.50
N ASN A 211 6.24 -3.17 -20.37
CA ASN A 211 5.02 -2.44 -20.75
C ASN A 211 4.86 -1.07 -20.04
N TRP A 212 5.78 -0.75 -19.12
CA TRP A 212 5.85 0.49 -18.35
C TRP A 212 6.87 1.51 -18.91
N ALA A 213 7.67 1.12 -19.91
CA ALA A 213 8.36 2.03 -20.82
C ALA A 213 7.81 1.84 -22.22
N ILE A 214 6.85 2.69 -22.57
CA ILE A 214 6.38 2.81 -23.95
C ILE A 214 6.81 4.20 -24.41
N ALA A 215 7.43 4.23 -25.60
CA ALA A 215 7.68 5.39 -26.45
C ALA A 215 7.61 6.76 -25.74
N ASP A 216 8.73 7.13 -25.10
CA ASP A 216 9.07 8.48 -24.60
C ASP A 216 8.43 8.97 -23.29
N LEU A 217 7.67 8.14 -22.56
CA LEU A 217 7.29 8.45 -21.17
C LEU A 217 7.57 7.27 -20.24
N ALA A 218 8.52 7.43 -19.33
CA ALA A 218 8.86 6.40 -18.38
C ALA A 218 8.32 6.80 -16.99
N ARG A 219 7.48 5.94 -16.42
CA ARG A 219 6.79 6.17 -15.14
C ARG A 219 7.69 5.69 -14.00
N ILE A 220 7.86 6.53 -12.98
CA ILE A 220 8.65 6.12 -11.81
C ILE A 220 7.92 5.07 -10.99
N THR A 221 8.69 4.20 -10.36
CA THR A 221 8.14 3.15 -9.51
C THR A 221 8.77 3.12 -8.13
N ALA A 222 9.96 3.72 -7.99
CA ALA A 222 10.62 3.95 -6.71
C ALA A 222 10.65 2.72 -5.77
N GLY A 223 11.03 1.56 -6.31
CA GLY A 223 11.11 0.27 -5.60
C GLY A 223 9.90 -0.65 -5.81
N TYR A 224 8.73 -0.09 -6.13
CA TYR A 224 7.50 -0.86 -6.35
C TYR A 224 7.45 -1.52 -7.72
N ARG A 225 6.69 -2.61 -7.86
CA ARG A 225 6.45 -3.31 -9.13
C ARG A 225 5.88 -2.42 -10.23
N ASP A 226 4.90 -1.60 -9.88
CA ASP A 226 4.17 -0.75 -10.83
C ASP A 226 3.91 0.65 -10.21
N PRO A 227 3.99 1.73 -11.02
CA PRO A 227 3.75 3.11 -10.58
C PRO A 227 2.42 3.34 -9.85
N ASN A 228 1.39 2.56 -10.16
CA ASN A 228 0.08 2.59 -9.52
C ASN A 228 0.11 2.10 -8.07
N PHE A 229 0.97 1.13 -7.74
CA PHE A 229 1.16 0.69 -6.35
C PHE A 229 1.88 1.75 -5.53
N LEU A 230 2.89 2.41 -6.11
CA LEU A 230 3.51 3.59 -5.49
C LEU A 230 2.45 4.66 -5.18
N ALA A 231 1.61 5.00 -6.17
CA ALA A 231 0.56 6.00 -6.01
C ALA A 231 -0.47 5.62 -4.95
N MET A 232 -0.97 4.37 -4.97
CA MET A 232 -1.91 3.85 -3.98
C MET A 232 -1.33 3.92 -2.57
N ASN A 233 -0.06 3.51 -2.40
CA ASN A 233 0.59 3.49 -1.09
C ASN A 233 0.87 4.90 -0.55
N ILE A 234 1.18 5.88 -1.42
CA ILE A 234 1.26 7.30 -1.04
C ILE A 234 -0.09 7.77 -0.48
N ILE A 235 -1.20 7.42 -1.13
CA ILE A 235 -2.55 7.85 -0.75
C ILE A 235 -2.99 7.24 0.57
N VAL A 236 -2.63 5.98 0.82
CA VAL A 236 -2.87 5.31 2.11
C VAL A 236 -2.06 5.97 3.21
N VAL A 237 -0.78 6.28 2.96
CA VAL A 237 0.13 6.80 3.98
C VAL A 237 -0.09 8.27 4.31
N LEU A 238 -0.47 9.11 3.35
CA LEU A 238 -0.59 10.55 3.56
C LEU A 238 -1.46 10.95 4.77
N PRO A 239 -2.72 10.49 4.92
CA PRO A 239 -3.52 10.76 6.12
C PRO A 239 -2.90 10.21 7.42
N ILE A 240 -2.28 9.03 7.38
CA ILE A 240 -1.62 8.40 8.55
C ILE A 240 -0.43 9.23 9.01
N LEU A 241 0.42 9.63 8.08
CA LEU A 241 1.60 10.45 8.32
C LEU A 241 1.24 11.77 8.99
N LEU A 242 0.15 12.41 8.56
CA LEU A 242 -0.25 13.73 9.05
C LEU A 242 -0.96 13.68 10.40
N ALA A 243 -1.56 12.55 10.78
CA ALA A 243 -2.38 12.42 11.99
C ALA A 243 -1.67 12.89 13.27
N PRO A 244 -0.42 12.48 13.58
CA PRO A 244 0.28 12.88 14.80
C PRO A 244 0.58 14.38 14.88
N TYR A 245 0.79 15.03 13.73
CA TYR A 245 1.06 16.47 13.64
C TYR A 245 -0.22 17.28 13.81
N ILE A 246 -1.31 16.83 13.17
CA ILE A 246 -2.62 17.45 13.27
C ILE A 246 -3.19 17.32 14.69
N ALA A 247 -3.00 16.17 15.32
CA ALA A 247 -3.37 15.94 16.72
C ALA A 247 -2.48 16.70 17.72
N GLY A 248 -1.44 17.41 17.25
CA GLY A 248 -0.53 18.19 18.09
C GLY A 248 0.41 17.36 18.96
N ILE A 249 0.50 16.04 18.74
CA ILE A 249 1.42 15.16 19.47
C ILE A 249 2.86 15.46 19.07
N VAL A 250 3.11 15.65 17.78
CA VAL A 250 4.43 16.01 17.25
C VAL A 250 4.44 17.49 16.86
N LYS A 251 5.23 18.29 17.58
CA LYS A 251 5.27 19.76 17.40
C LYS A 251 6.08 20.22 16.18
N ASN A 252 6.93 19.36 15.62
CA ASN A 252 7.80 19.71 14.50
C ASN A 252 7.00 19.80 13.18
N LYS A 253 6.83 21.02 12.67
CA LYS A 253 6.10 21.28 11.42
C LYS A 253 6.93 21.07 10.15
N VAL A 254 8.25 20.92 10.25
CA VAL A 254 9.15 20.86 9.08
C VAL A 254 9.07 19.48 8.40
N VAL A 255 9.15 18.41 9.18
CA VAL A 255 9.07 17.02 8.67
C VAL A 255 7.84 16.78 7.80
N PRO A 256 6.59 17.07 8.24
CA PRO A 256 5.41 16.80 7.43
C PRO A 256 5.38 17.64 6.15
N ILE A 257 5.92 18.88 6.15
CA ILE A 257 6.00 19.71 4.94
C ILE A 257 6.90 19.06 3.90
N PHE A 258 8.11 18.65 4.29
CA PHE A 258 9.03 17.96 3.37
C PHE A 258 8.44 16.62 2.90
N SER A 259 7.85 15.84 3.81
CA SER A 259 7.22 14.57 3.43
C SER A 259 6.07 14.78 2.44
N ILE A 260 5.19 15.77 2.65
CA ILE A 260 4.13 16.12 1.69
C ILE A 260 4.77 16.45 0.34
N PHE A 261 5.76 17.33 0.31
CA PHE A 261 6.43 17.74 -0.94
C PHE A 261 6.97 16.54 -1.72
N PHE A 262 7.71 15.64 -1.06
CA PHE A 262 8.25 14.45 -1.72
C PHE A 262 7.14 13.49 -2.17
N LEU A 263 6.13 13.24 -1.32
CA LEU A 263 5.01 12.35 -1.63
C LEU A 263 4.18 12.87 -2.81
N THR A 264 3.87 14.16 -2.85
CA THR A 264 3.12 14.76 -3.97
C THR A 264 3.95 14.79 -5.25
N THR A 265 5.25 15.03 -5.13
CA THR A 265 6.18 14.96 -6.27
C THR A 265 6.23 13.54 -6.83
N ALA A 266 6.42 12.53 -5.98
CA ALA A 266 6.40 11.12 -6.39
C ALA A 266 5.05 10.71 -6.98
N LEU A 267 3.92 11.16 -6.41
CA LEU A 267 2.60 10.89 -6.98
C LEU A 267 2.45 11.50 -8.39
N TYR A 268 2.94 12.72 -8.58
CA TYR A 268 2.93 13.38 -9.88
C TYR A 268 3.75 12.61 -10.91
N LEU A 269 4.96 12.23 -10.53
CA LEU A 269 5.90 11.52 -11.38
C LEU A 269 5.47 10.08 -11.69
N ALA A 270 4.71 9.45 -10.80
CA ALA A 270 4.12 8.13 -11.05
C ALA A 270 3.07 8.16 -12.17
N ALA A 271 2.57 9.36 -12.52
CA ALA A 271 1.59 9.59 -13.58
C ALA A 271 0.39 8.63 -13.51
N SER A 272 -0.09 8.32 -12.29
CA SER A 272 -1.19 7.38 -12.06
C SER A 272 -2.52 8.13 -11.94
N ARG A 273 -3.37 8.05 -12.98
CA ARG A 273 -4.74 8.63 -12.98
C ARG A 273 -5.58 8.14 -11.79
N VAL A 274 -5.48 6.85 -11.46
CA VAL A 274 -6.13 6.26 -10.28
C VAL A 274 -5.63 6.96 -9.02
N GLY A 275 -4.33 7.18 -8.92
CA GLY A 275 -3.72 7.89 -7.80
C GLY A 275 -4.23 9.33 -7.63
N TRP A 276 -4.43 10.06 -8.72
CA TRP A 276 -4.99 11.41 -8.66
C TRP A 276 -6.44 11.44 -8.18
N LEU A 277 -7.28 10.58 -8.76
CA LEU A 277 -8.70 10.44 -8.38
C LEU A 277 -8.85 10.07 -6.90
N THR A 278 -8.06 9.10 -6.44
CA THR A 278 -8.10 8.65 -5.05
C THR A 278 -7.48 9.65 -4.09
N GLY A 279 -6.40 10.33 -4.49
CA GLY A 279 -5.80 11.41 -3.72
C GLY A 279 -6.78 12.57 -3.47
N ALA A 280 -7.54 12.97 -4.49
CA ALA A 280 -8.60 13.98 -4.34
C ALA A 280 -9.70 13.53 -3.37
N SER A 281 -10.14 12.27 -3.50
CA SER A 281 -11.17 11.68 -2.63
C SER A 281 -10.71 11.63 -1.16
N VAL A 282 -9.48 11.21 -0.91
CA VAL A 282 -8.86 11.18 0.43
C VAL A 282 -8.67 12.60 0.98
N GLY A 283 -8.21 13.53 0.14
CA GLY A 283 -8.07 14.94 0.50
C GLY A 283 -9.39 15.57 0.93
N PHE A 284 -10.49 15.23 0.26
CA PHE A 284 -11.84 15.66 0.62
C PHE A 284 -12.28 15.10 1.98
N ILE A 285 -12.04 13.80 2.24
CA ILE A 285 -12.34 13.17 3.54
C ILE A 285 -11.54 13.84 4.67
N ILE A 286 -10.24 14.06 4.46
CA ILE A 286 -9.39 14.77 5.41
C ILE A 286 -9.94 16.18 5.64
N ALA A 287 -10.28 16.92 4.58
CA ALA A 287 -10.81 18.28 4.70
C ALA A 287 -12.08 18.33 5.56
N ILE A 288 -13.04 17.43 5.34
CA ILE A 288 -14.27 17.34 6.15
C ILE A 288 -13.96 17.13 7.63
N VAL A 289 -13.01 16.25 7.93
CA VAL A 289 -12.61 15.91 9.30
C VAL A 289 -11.88 17.08 9.96
N LEU A 290 -11.01 17.77 9.23
CA LEU A 290 -10.22 18.89 9.75
C LEU A 290 -11.05 20.13 9.99
N VAL A 291 -12.03 20.39 9.12
CA VAL A 291 -13.01 21.49 9.30
C VAL A 291 -13.84 21.27 10.57
N ARG A 292 -14.14 20.01 10.93
CA ARG A 292 -14.92 19.67 12.13
C ARG A 292 -14.11 19.53 13.42
N SER A 293 -12.79 19.38 13.36
CA SER A 293 -11.97 19.06 14.55
C SER A 293 -10.99 20.17 14.99
N LEU A 294 -10.66 21.14 14.14
CA LEU A 294 -9.65 22.17 14.47
C LEU A 294 -10.23 23.57 14.70
N LYS A 295 -9.59 24.34 15.60
CA LYS A 295 -9.89 25.75 15.85
C LYS A 295 -9.63 26.63 14.61
N SER A 296 -10.36 27.75 14.52
CA SER A 296 -10.44 28.70 13.39
C SER A 296 -9.11 29.07 12.70
N SER A 297 -8.00 29.14 13.44
CA SER A 297 -6.71 29.63 12.94
C SER A 297 -6.00 28.76 11.91
N PHE A 298 -6.43 27.51 11.69
CA PHE A 298 -5.89 26.62 10.64
C PHE A 298 -6.75 26.55 9.37
N ARG A 299 -7.90 27.24 9.32
CA ARG A 299 -8.81 27.21 8.16
C ARG A 299 -8.14 27.66 6.86
N LEU A 300 -7.23 28.64 6.91
CA LEU A 300 -6.53 29.13 5.73
C LEU A 300 -5.62 28.06 5.09
N ILE A 301 -4.95 27.24 5.90
CA ILE A 301 -4.14 26.13 5.41
C ILE A 301 -5.04 25.01 4.87
N GLN A 302 -6.19 24.77 5.50
CA GLN A 302 -7.18 23.80 5.02
C GLN A 302 -7.77 24.21 3.68
N VAL A 303 -8.16 25.48 3.53
CA VAL A 303 -8.64 26.05 2.27
C VAL A 303 -7.54 26.03 1.23
N ALA A 304 -6.29 26.38 1.58
CA ALA A 304 -5.17 26.32 0.63
C ALA A 304 -4.88 24.90 0.14
N VAL A 305 -4.92 23.90 1.03
CA VAL A 305 -4.74 22.49 0.65
C VAL A 305 -5.90 22.00 -0.22
N VAL A 306 -7.15 22.33 0.13
CA VAL A 306 -8.33 21.99 -0.68
C VAL A 306 -8.30 22.68 -2.04
N VAL A 307 -7.91 23.96 -2.10
CA VAL A 307 -7.81 24.74 -3.34
C VAL A 307 -6.67 24.20 -4.21
N VAL A 308 -5.51 23.86 -3.64
CA VAL A 308 -4.43 23.20 -4.39
C VAL A 308 -4.92 21.85 -4.91
N LEU A 309 -5.51 20.99 -4.07
CA LEU A 309 -6.05 19.71 -4.51
C LEU A 309 -7.16 19.87 -5.57
N ALA A 310 -7.99 20.90 -5.48
CA ALA A 310 -9.04 21.21 -6.45
C ALA A 310 -8.48 21.76 -7.77
N ILE A 311 -7.43 22.60 -7.74
CA ILE A 311 -6.71 23.08 -8.93
C ILE A 311 -6.00 21.92 -9.62
N PHE A 312 -5.41 21.01 -8.86
CA PHE A 312 -4.77 19.81 -9.41
C PHE A 312 -5.79 18.81 -9.97
N LEU A 313 -6.96 18.66 -9.33
CA LEU A 313 -8.08 17.87 -9.86
C LEU A 313 -8.67 18.52 -11.12
N ALA A 314 -8.84 19.84 -11.13
CA ALA A 314 -9.31 20.60 -12.30
C ALA A 314 -8.34 20.47 -13.47
N ASN A 315 -7.02 20.57 -13.24
CA ASN A 315 -6.02 20.31 -14.29
C ASN A 315 -6.08 18.87 -14.79
N SER A 316 -6.36 17.90 -13.93
CA SER A 316 -6.53 16.49 -14.34
C SER A 316 -7.79 16.29 -15.19
N LEU A 317 -8.89 16.97 -14.83
CA LEU A 317 -10.15 16.97 -15.59
C LEU A 317 -10.03 17.74 -16.91
N ILE A 318 -9.27 18.83 -16.95
CA ILE A 318 -8.98 19.59 -18.16
C ILE A 318 -8.12 18.75 -19.11
N ASN A 319 -7.08 18.08 -18.61
CA ASN A 319 -6.29 17.17 -19.43
C ASN A 319 -7.15 16.01 -19.96
N PHE A 320 -8.05 15.46 -19.14
CA PHE A 320 -9.02 14.43 -19.53
C PHE A 320 -10.05 14.94 -20.57
N ALA A 321 -10.51 16.20 -20.45
CA ALA A 321 -11.44 16.81 -21.39
C ALA A 321 -10.75 17.17 -22.72
N GLN A 322 -9.51 17.65 -22.67
CA GLN A 322 -8.69 17.95 -23.85
C GLN A 322 -8.35 16.68 -24.66
N GLU A 323 -8.16 15.55 -23.98
CA GLU A 323 -7.99 14.22 -24.59
C GLU A 323 -9.22 13.77 -25.39
N ASN A 324 -10.41 14.23 -25.01
CA ASN A 324 -11.69 13.82 -25.60
C ASN A 324 -12.31 14.85 -26.57
N ALA A 325 -11.80 16.08 -26.62
CA ALA A 325 -12.47 17.20 -27.29
C ALA A 325 -11.71 17.80 -28.50
N PHE A 326 -10.47 17.39 -28.80
CA PHE A 326 -9.70 18.02 -29.88
C PHE A 326 -9.51 17.12 -31.13
N PRO A 327 -10.01 17.55 -32.31
CA PRO A 327 -9.54 17.04 -33.59
C PRO A 327 -8.08 17.46 -33.80
N LYS A 328 -7.28 16.54 -34.32
CA LYS A 328 -5.86 16.74 -34.66
C LYS A 328 -5.70 17.84 -35.70
N SER A 329 -5.28 19.03 -35.28
CA SER A 329 -4.67 20.00 -36.19
C SER A 329 -3.81 21.04 -35.46
N ALA A 330 -2.49 20.82 -35.55
CA ALA A 330 -1.38 21.77 -35.70
C ALA A 330 -1.41 23.14 -34.98
N LYS A 331 -0.36 23.43 -34.17
CA LYS A 331 0.71 24.40 -34.56
C LYS A 331 1.85 24.55 -33.51
N SER A 332 3.05 24.27 -33.99
CA SER A 332 4.35 24.93 -33.75
C SER A 332 4.62 25.61 -32.40
N ASN A 333 5.35 24.90 -31.53
CA ASN A 333 6.46 25.42 -30.71
C ASN A 333 7.26 24.20 -30.22
N LYS A 334 8.60 24.16 -30.32
CA LYS A 334 9.42 22.96 -30.00
C LYS A 334 9.23 22.39 -28.57
N VAL A 335 8.75 23.20 -27.62
CA VAL A 335 8.36 22.74 -26.27
C VAL A 335 6.90 22.26 -26.24
N GLY A 336 6.02 22.94 -26.99
CA GLY A 336 4.62 22.55 -27.20
C GLY A 336 4.49 21.23 -27.95
N GLU A 337 5.32 20.97 -28.96
CA GLU A 337 5.31 19.74 -29.75
C GLU A 337 5.74 18.51 -28.93
N VAL A 338 6.64 18.72 -27.94
CA VAL A 338 6.99 17.70 -26.96
C VAL A 338 5.83 17.48 -25.97
N LEU A 339 5.15 18.55 -25.52
CA LEU A 339 3.96 18.46 -24.66
C LEU A 339 2.73 17.89 -25.36
N GLU A 340 2.57 18.13 -26.66
CA GLU A 340 1.48 17.70 -27.51
C GLU A 340 1.70 16.26 -27.95
N LYS A 341 2.93 15.88 -28.33
CA LYS A 341 3.31 14.46 -28.49
C LYS A 341 3.24 13.69 -27.17
N ARG A 342 3.51 14.33 -26.01
CA ARG A 342 3.28 13.76 -24.67
C ARG A 342 1.79 13.56 -24.38
N ALA A 343 0.93 14.51 -24.76
CA ALA A 343 -0.52 14.38 -24.58
C ALA A 343 -1.11 13.31 -25.51
N GLU A 344 -0.67 13.28 -26.77
CA GLU A 344 -1.11 12.27 -27.76
C GLU A 344 -0.60 10.85 -27.44
N SER A 345 0.59 10.69 -26.86
CA SER A 345 1.11 9.38 -26.43
C SER A 345 0.42 8.88 -25.17
N VAL A 346 0.14 9.78 -24.21
CA VAL A 346 -0.69 9.48 -23.03
C VAL A 346 -2.13 9.13 -23.41
N ALA A 347 -2.68 9.75 -24.47
CA ALA A 347 -4.00 9.45 -25.03
C ALA A 347 -4.06 8.13 -25.78
N LYS A 348 -3.02 7.78 -26.54
CA LYS A 348 -2.94 6.49 -27.24
C LYS A 348 -2.74 5.29 -26.31
N LEU A 349 -2.11 5.48 -25.16
CA LEU A 349 -2.04 4.45 -24.10
C LEU A 349 -3.40 4.18 -23.47
N ASP A 350 -4.34 5.12 -23.60
CA ASP A 350 -5.63 5.10 -22.92
C ASP A 350 -6.76 4.47 -23.73
N SER A 351 -6.65 4.44 -25.06
CA SER A 351 -7.56 3.66 -25.91
C SER A 351 -7.32 2.15 -25.79
N GLU A 352 -6.12 1.73 -25.36
CA GLU A 352 -5.85 0.37 -24.90
C GLU A 352 -6.36 0.15 -23.44
N SER A 353 -6.33 1.14 -22.53
CA SER A 353 -6.57 0.93 -21.08
C SER A 353 -8.04 0.79 -20.61
N ILE A 354 -9.01 1.46 -21.23
CA ILE A 354 -10.43 1.35 -20.82
C ILE A 354 -11.10 0.11 -21.44
N GLY A 355 -10.86 -0.12 -22.73
CA GLY A 355 -11.38 -1.29 -23.44
C GLY A 355 -10.90 -2.60 -22.82
N ASP A 356 -9.62 -2.68 -22.48
CA ASP A 356 -9.05 -3.87 -21.84
C ASP A 356 -9.60 -4.10 -20.43
N ARG A 357 -9.85 -3.04 -19.65
CA ARG A 357 -10.51 -3.17 -18.34
C ARG A 357 -11.96 -3.63 -18.46
N LEU A 358 -12.72 -3.10 -19.41
CA LEU A 358 -14.09 -3.54 -19.64
C LEU A 358 -14.15 -5.02 -20.06
N ASN A 359 -13.19 -5.47 -20.87
CA ASN A 359 -13.05 -6.88 -21.20
C ASN A 359 -12.64 -7.72 -19.99
N ALA A 360 -11.73 -7.24 -19.14
CA ALA A 360 -11.38 -7.87 -17.86
C ALA A 360 -12.58 -8.01 -16.92
N TYR A 361 -13.43 -6.99 -16.83
CA TYR A 361 -14.64 -7.04 -16.03
C TYR A 361 -15.64 -8.05 -16.59
N LYS A 362 -15.83 -8.09 -17.92
CA LYS A 362 -16.66 -9.11 -18.58
C LYS A 362 -16.14 -10.52 -18.30
N ALA A 363 -14.83 -10.72 -18.40
CA ALA A 363 -14.19 -12.01 -18.13
C ALA A 363 -14.47 -12.46 -16.70
N ALA A 364 -14.30 -11.56 -15.73
CA ALA A 364 -14.56 -11.84 -14.33
C ALA A 364 -16.02 -12.23 -14.08
N ILE A 365 -16.96 -11.52 -14.72
CA ILE A 365 -18.39 -11.82 -14.62
C ILE A 365 -18.71 -13.19 -15.24
N PHE A 366 -18.13 -13.54 -16.38
CA PHE A 366 -18.35 -14.86 -16.99
C PHE A 366 -17.72 -15.98 -16.17
N MET A 367 -16.51 -15.81 -15.64
CA MET A 367 -15.91 -16.75 -14.69
C MET A 367 -16.80 -16.96 -13.47
N ALA A 368 -17.34 -15.88 -12.91
CA ALA A 368 -18.25 -15.92 -11.77
C ALA A 368 -19.59 -16.61 -12.10
N ARG A 369 -20.08 -16.46 -13.33
CA ARG A 369 -21.30 -17.13 -13.79
C ARG A 369 -21.10 -18.65 -13.91
N ASP A 370 -19.95 -19.06 -14.45
CA ASP A 370 -19.64 -20.48 -14.67
C ASP A 370 -19.19 -21.17 -13.37
N HIS A 371 -18.56 -20.44 -12.45
CA HIS A 371 -18.04 -20.94 -11.17
C HIS A 371 -18.52 -20.09 -9.96
N PRO A 372 -19.83 -20.02 -9.67
CA PRO A 372 -20.40 -19.03 -8.75
C PRO A 372 -20.03 -19.22 -7.27
N LEU A 373 -19.81 -20.46 -6.83
CA LEU A 373 -19.57 -20.75 -5.42
C LEU A 373 -18.11 -20.54 -5.02
N PHE A 374 -17.19 -21.14 -5.77
CA PHE A 374 -15.77 -21.22 -5.41
C PHE A 374 -14.83 -20.53 -6.40
N GLY A 375 -15.35 -20.04 -7.54
CA GLY A 375 -14.54 -19.41 -8.58
C GLY A 375 -13.64 -20.38 -9.33
N VAL A 376 -12.80 -19.82 -10.19
CA VAL A 376 -11.83 -20.55 -11.05
C VAL A 376 -10.51 -20.87 -10.33
N GLY A 377 -10.42 -20.62 -9.03
CA GLY A 377 -9.20 -20.77 -8.24
C GLY A 377 -8.47 -19.47 -7.97
N VAL A 378 -7.84 -19.40 -6.81
CA VAL A 378 -7.04 -18.25 -6.38
C VAL A 378 -5.81 -18.06 -7.28
N ASP A 379 -5.56 -16.82 -7.70
CA ASP A 379 -4.50 -16.44 -8.66
C ASP A 379 -4.67 -17.03 -10.07
N ARG A 380 -5.89 -17.45 -10.45
CA ARG A 380 -6.17 -18.09 -11.74
C ARG A 380 -6.92 -17.20 -12.73
N PHE A 381 -7.26 -15.96 -12.37
CA PHE A 381 -7.97 -15.05 -13.26
C PHE A 381 -7.25 -14.85 -14.60
N SER A 382 -5.97 -14.44 -14.57
CA SER A 382 -5.20 -14.11 -15.78
C SER A 382 -4.98 -15.31 -16.69
N TYR A 383 -4.80 -16.51 -16.10
CA TYR A 383 -4.65 -17.76 -16.82
C TYR A 383 -5.92 -18.18 -17.56
N ASN A 384 -7.09 -17.89 -16.96
CA ASN A 384 -8.38 -18.20 -17.55
C ASN A 384 -8.90 -17.08 -18.47
N TYR A 385 -8.32 -15.87 -18.43
CA TYR A 385 -8.84 -14.68 -19.13
C TYR A 385 -9.20 -14.93 -20.59
N ASN A 386 -8.29 -15.53 -21.37
CA ASN A 386 -8.49 -15.76 -22.81
C ASN A 386 -9.65 -16.71 -23.11
N LYS A 387 -9.91 -17.69 -22.24
CA LYS A 387 -11.04 -18.64 -22.38
C LYS A 387 -12.38 -17.92 -22.36
N TYR A 388 -12.49 -16.84 -21.60
CA TYR A 388 -13.75 -16.11 -21.40
C TYR A 388 -13.91 -14.90 -22.33
N ILE A 389 -12.85 -14.52 -23.05
CA ILE A 389 -12.81 -13.34 -23.93
C ILE A 389 -12.32 -13.73 -25.35
N GLU A 390 -12.54 -14.98 -25.79
CA GLU A 390 -12.15 -15.57 -27.10
C GLU A 390 -12.51 -14.74 -28.37
N ARG A 391 -13.19 -13.61 -28.25
CA ARG A 391 -13.55 -12.70 -29.34
C ARG A 391 -12.90 -11.30 -29.31
N SER A 392 -12.07 -10.93 -28.33
CA SER A 392 -11.25 -9.70 -28.49
C SER A 392 -9.94 -10.07 -29.20
N LYS A 393 -9.69 -9.47 -30.36
CA LYS A 393 -8.40 -9.54 -31.08
C LYS A 393 -7.28 -8.82 -30.31
N THR A 394 -7.29 -8.85 -28.98
CA THR A 394 -6.27 -8.20 -28.16
C THR A 394 -5.09 -9.15 -28.09
N LYS A 395 -3.97 -8.74 -28.69
CA LYS A 395 -2.72 -9.50 -28.78
C LYS A 395 -2.08 -9.79 -27.41
N TYR A 396 -2.65 -9.25 -26.32
CA TYR A 396 -2.12 -9.28 -24.96
C TYR A 396 -3.24 -9.68 -23.96
N PRO A 397 -3.15 -10.83 -23.28
CA PRO A 397 -4.08 -11.21 -22.22
C PRO A 397 -3.98 -10.25 -21.02
N SER A 398 -5.11 -9.94 -20.38
CA SER A 398 -5.09 -9.11 -19.17
C SER A 398 -4.47 -9.88 -18.00
N VAL A 399 -3.55 -9.23 -17.29
CA VAL A 399 -2.84 -9.81 -16.14
C VAL A 399 -3.67 -9.78 -14.85
N SER A 400 -4.80 -9.08 -14.83
CA SER A 400 -5.70 -8.99 -13.67
C SER A 400 -7.09 -8.51 -14.07
N ALA A 401 -8.08 -8.63 -13.17
CA ALA A 401 -9.40 -8.06 -13.42
C ALA A 401 -9.39 -6.52 -13.29
N HIS A 402 -8.31 -5.92 -12.77
CA HIS A 402 -8.22 -4.49 -12.43
C HIS A 402 -9.34 -4.01 -11.50
N ASN A 403 -9.96 -4.93 -10.76
CA ASN A 403 -10.97 -4.63 -9.75
C ASN A 403 -10.97 -5.77 -8.74
N ILE A 404 -10.62 -5.45 -7.50
CA ILE A 404 -10.46 -6.42 -6.42
C ILE A 404 -11.72 -7.26 -6.16
N TYR A 405 -12.90 -6.67 -6.32
CA TYR A 405 -14.18 -7.31 -6.01
C TYR A 405 -14.56 -8.30 -7.11
N LEU A 406 -14.42 -7.88 -8.37
CA LEU A 406 -14.66 -8.75 -9.52
C LEU A 406 -13.63 -9.88 -9.58
N GLU A 407 -12.36 -9.60 -9.31
CA GLU A 407 -11.32 -10.63 -9.25
C GLU A 407 -11.60 -11.64 -8.13
N THR A 408 -11.97 -11.15 -6.93
CA THR A 408 -12.35 -12.01 -5.81
C THR A 408 -13.54 -12.89 -6.18
N LEU A 409 -14.55 -12.32 -6.82
CA LEU A 409 -15.72 -13.07 -7.25
C LEU A 409 -15.36 -14.14 -8.30
N ALA A 410 -14.53 -13.80 -9.28
CA ALA A 410 -14.10 -14.72 -10.32
C ALA A 410 -13.23 -15.87 -9.76
N GLU A 411 -12.30 -15.56 -8.87
CA GLU A 411 -11.31 -16.52 -8.36
C GLU A 411 -11.78 -17.32 -7.15
N LYS A 412 -12.65 -16.75 -6.32
CA LYS A 412 -13.00 -17.28 -4.99
C LYS A 412 -14.52 -17.41 -4.80
N GLY A 413 -15.30 -17.08 -5.84
CA GLY A 413 -16.75 -17.16 -5.85
C GLY A 413 -17.42 -16.23 -4.85
N ILE A 414 -18.72 -16.45 -4.66
CA ILE A 414 -19.57 -15.62 -3.80
C ILE A 414 -19.12 -15.64 -2.34
N PHE A 415 -18.58 -16.76 -1.85
CA PHE A 415 -18.10 -16.87 -0.47
C PHE A 415 -16.85 -16.01 -0.23
N GLY A 416 -15.92 -16.00 -1.19
CA GLY A 416 -14.75 -15.12 -1.13
C GLY A 416 -15.15 -13.64 -1.16
N LEU A 417 -16.07 -13.27 -2.06
CA LEU A 417 -16.55 -11.89 -2.15
C LEU A 417 -17.30 -11.47 -0.88
N PHE A 418 -18.20 -12.31 -0.37
CA PHE A 418 -18.94 -12.06 0.85
C PHE A 418 -18.01 -11.82 2.04
N ALA A 419 -17.00 -12.68 2.23
CA ALA A 419 -16.04 -12.53 3.32
C ALA A 419 -15.22 -11.23 3.20
N LEU A 420 -14.80 -10.86 1.98
CA LEU A 420 -14.12 -9.59 1.73
C LEU A 420 -15.02 -8.39 2.08
N LEU A 421 -16.27 -8.38 1.59
CA LEU A 421 -17.23 -7.31 1.88
C LEU A 421 -17.55 -7.23 3.38
N TRP A 422 -17.59 -8.36 4.08
CA TRP A 422 -17.78 -8.40 5.53
C TRP A 422 -16.60 -7.77 6.27
N ILE A 423 -15.34 -8.08 5.87
CA ILE A 423 -14.14 -7.43 6.42
C ILE A 423 -14.23 -5.91 6.23
N VAL A 424 -14.57 -5.45 5.02
CA VAL A 424 -14.68 -4.02 4.69
C VAL A 424 -15.76 -3.33 5.51
N PHE A 425 -16.97 -3.88 5.51
CA PHE A 425 -18.11 -3.35 6.25
C PHE A 425 -17.80 -3.24 7.74
N LEU A 426 -17.28 -4.31 8.35
CA LEU A 426 -17.00 -4.34 9.78
C LEU A 426 -15.88 -3.38 10.15
N SER A 427 -14.88 -3.21 9.28
CA SER A 427 -13.80 -2.24 9.49
C SER A 427 -14.32 -0.81 9.50
N ILE A 428 -15.15 -0.44 8.53
CA ILE A 428 -15.79 0.88 8.46
C ILE A 428 -16.69 1.10 9.69
N PHE A 429 -17.49 0.10 10.05
CA PHE A 429 -18.36 0.16 11.23
C PHE A 429 -17.58 0.38 12.53
N ILE A 430 -16.47 -0.35 12.72
CA ILE A 430 -15.58 -0.19 13.87
C ILE A 430 -14.99 1.22 13.91
N LEU A 431 -14.54 1.76 12.77
CA LEU A 431 -13.99 3.11 12.68
C LEU A 431 -15.04 4.17 13.01
N ILE A 432 -16.26 4.05 12.48
CA ILE A 432 -17.37 4.98 12.80
C ILE A 432 -17.65 4.95 14.30
N LYS A 433 -17.81 3.76 14.90
CA LYS A 433 -18.01 3.64 16.36
C LYS A 433 -16.84 4.23 17.16
N SER A 434 -15.60 3.97 16.74
CA SER A 434 -14.41 4.52 17.40
C SER A 434 -14.37 6.04 17.29
N TYR A 435 -14.77 6.62 16.16
CA TYR A 435 -14.81 8.06 15.94
C TYR A 435 -15.82 8.73 16.87
N LEU A 436 -17.01 8.13 17.02
CA LEU A 436 -18.06 8.64 17.89
C LEU A 436 -17.67 8.65 19.38
N LYS A 437 -16.81 7.70 19.81
CA LYS A 437 -16.33 7.61 21.21
C LYS A 437 -14.99 8.30 21.47
N ALA A 438 -14.21 8.61 20.43
CA ALA A 438 -12.91 9.22 20.58
C ALA A 438 -13.00 10.67 21.11
N SER A 439 -12.01 11.08 21.90
CA SER A 439 -11.85 12.48 22.30
C SER A 439 -11.60 13.39 21.09
N ALA A 440 -11.81 14.71 21.24
CA ALA A 440 -11.68 15.65 20.12
C ALA A 440 -10.32 15.56 19.40
N ASN A 441 -9.22 15.41 20.15
CA ASN A 441 -7.87 15.27 19.58
C ASN A 441 -7.65 13.90 18.92
N ASP A 442 -8.36 12.87 19.40
CA ASP A 442 -8.17 11.48 18.97
C ASP A 442 -9.02 11.09 17.76
N LYS A 443 -10.09 11.85 17.50
CA LYS A 443 -10.88 11.75 16.26
C LYS A 443 -10.03 11.90 15.01
N VAL A 444 -8.93 12.66 15.08
CA VAL A 444 -7.97 12.82 13.99
C VAL A 444 -7.37 11.46 13.60
N PHE A 445 -6.95 10.63 14.56
CA PHE A 445 -6.37 9.32 14.27
C PHE A 445 -7.38 8.39 13.61
N VAL A 446 -8.61 8.35 14.14
CA VAL A 446 -9.66 7.49 13.57
C VAL A 446 -10.01 7.92 12.15
N ALA A 447 -10.15 9.22 11.93
CA ALA A 447 -10.43 9.76 10.62
C ALA A 447 -9.30 9.56 9.62
N SER A 448 -8.03 9.65 10.05
CA SER A 448 -6.89 9.34 9.20
C SER A 448 -6.90 7.89 8.74
N ILE A 449 -7.16 6.93 9.64
CA ILE A 449 -7.28 5.51 9.25
C ILE A 449 -8.48 5.28 8.35
N LEU A 450 -9.61 5.95 8.59
CA LEU A 450 -10.77 5.88 7.69
C LEU A 450 -10.46 6.44 6.30
N ALA A 451 -9.74 7.55 6.21
CA ALA A 451 -9.30 8.13 4.96
C ALA A 451 -8.32 7.20 4.22
N SER A 452 -7.34 6.61 4.92
CA SER A 452 -6.44 5.60 4.38
C SER A 452 -7.17 4.39 3.81
N LEU A 453 -8.08 3.81 4.59
CA LEU A 453 -8.85 2.64 4.19
C LEU A 453 -9.76 2.97 2.99
N SER A 454 -10.43 4.12 3.01
CA SER A 454 -11.26 4.57 1.89
C SER A 454 -10.44 4.80 0.63
N GLY A 455 -9.27 5.44 0.75
CA GLY A 455 -8.34 5.63 -0.36
C GLY A 455 -7.94 4.30 -0.99
N PHE A 456 -7.54 3.33 -0.17
CA PHE A 456 -7.21 1.98 -0.63
C PHE A 456 -8.40 1.28 -1.33
N LEU A 457 -9.59 1.31 -0.74
CA LEU A 457 -10.79 0.66 -1.28
C LEU A 457 -11.23 1.27 -2.62
N ILE A 458 -11.07 2.59 -2.79
CA ILE A 458 -11.36 3.25 -4.07
C ILE A 458 -10.26 2.93 -5.09
N SER A 459 -8.97 2.88 -4.70
CA SER A 459 -7.88 2.54 -5.62
C SER A 459 -8.06 1.13 -6.18
N THR A 460 -8.52 0.20 -5.33
CA THR A 460 -8.76 -1.20 -5.69
C THR A 460 -10.02 -1.45 -6.54
N LEU A 461 -10.80 -0.41 -6.87
CA LEU A 461 -11.79 -0.48 -7.95
C LEU A 461 -11.15 -0.51 -9.34
N PHE A 462 -9.88 -0.09 -9.44
CA PHE A 462 -9.13 0.03 -10.69
C PHE A 462 -7.80 -0.75 -10.67
N LEU A 463 -7.47 -1.35 -9.53
CA LEU A 463 -6.24 -2.08 -9.26
C LEU A 463 -6.55 -3.36 -8.48
N THR A 464 -5.63 -4.32 -8.55
CA THR A 464 -5.62 -5.45 -7.61
C THR A 464 -4.76 -5.11 -6.41
N GLY A 465 -5.22 -5.45 -5.21
CA GLY A 465 -4.55 -5.03 -3.97
C GLY A 465 -4.64 -6.00 -2.79
N LEU A 466 -5.32 -7.15 -2.90
CA LEU A 466 -5.54 -8.05 -1.74
C LEU A 466 -4.26 -8.56 -1.10
N TYR A 467 -3.21 -8.68 -1.91
CA TYR A 467 -1.92 -9.22 -1.50
C TYR A 467 -0.96 -8.13 -1.01
N GLU A 468 -1.42 -6.89 -0.90
CA GLU A 468 -0.63 -5.76 -0.44
C GLU A 468 -0.62 -5.67 1.08
N LEU A 469 0.58 -5.61 1.66
CA LEU A 469 0.80 -5.48 3.10
C LEU A 469 0.05 -4.29 3.71
N PHE A 470 -0.10 -3.20 2.96
CA PHE A 470 -0.78 -1.98 3.40
C PHE A 470 -2.21 -2.22 3.83
N PHE A 471 -2.95 -3.06 3.11
CA PHE A 471 -4.33 -3.37 3.46
C PHE A 471 -4.39 -4.00 4.85
N TRP A 472 -3.60 -5.06 5.06
CA TRP A 472 -3.60 -5.85 6.28
C TRP A 472 -3.10 -5.05 7.49
N PHE A 473 -2.07 -4.21 7.32
CA PHE A 473 -1.64 -3.29 8.38
C PHE A 473 -2.67 -2.19 8.67
N THR A 474 -3.35 -1.67 7.64
CA THR A 474 -4.46 -0.71 7.83
C THR A 474 -5.59 -1.35 8.64
N LEU A 475 -5.97 -2.60 8.35
CA LEU A 475 -6.91 -3.36 9.17
C LEU A 475 -6.40 -3.55 10.61
N GLY A 476 -5.09 -3.78 10.79
CA GLY A 476 -4.47 -3.85 12.10
C GLY A 476 -4.65 -2.54 12.90
N PHE A 477 -4.45 -1.38 12.26
CA PHE A 477 -4.73 -0.09 12.88
C PHE A 477 -6.21 0.09 13.25
N VAL A 478 -7.15 -0.41 12.46
CA VAL A 478 -8.58 -0.42 12.81
C VAL A 478 -8.82 -1.13 14.14
N ILE A 479 -8.21 -2.30 14.33
CA ILE A 479 -8.34 -3.07 15.57
C ILE A 479 -7.64 -2.39 16.75
N ILE A 480 -6.46 -1.81 16.55
CA ILE A 480 -5.75 -1.04 17.59
C ILE A 480 -6.63 0.12 18.07
N LEU A 481 -7.25 0.87 17.15
CA LEU A 481 -8.17 1.95 17.52
C LEU A 481 -9.41 1.45 18.29
N ASN A 482 -9.96 0.29 17.90
CA ASN A 482 -11.03 -0.36 18.66
C ASN A 482 -10.59 -0.72 20.08
N GLN A 483 -9.38 -1.25 20.26
CA GLN A 483 -8.84 -1.58 21.59
C GLN A 483 -8.67 -0.32 22.45
N ILE A 484 -8.13 0.76 21.86
CA ILE A 484 -7.89 2.02 22.58
C ILE A 484 -9.20 2.71 22.97
N TYR A 485 -10.20 2.78 22.08
CA TYR A 485 -11.39 3.62 22.27
C TYR A 485 -12.68 2.89 22.62
N LEU A 486 -12.85 1.62 22.22
CA LEU A 486 -14.10 0.88 22.44
C LEU A 486 -13.99 -0.10 23.62
N VAL A 487 -12.92 -0.91 23.67
CA VAL A 487 -12.74 -1.92 24.72
C VAL A 487 -12.50 -1.27 26.09
N LYS A 488 -11.71 -0.19 26.15
CA LYS A 488 -11.48 0.54 27.41
C LYS A 488 -12.77 1.14 27.98
N TYR A 489 -13.65 1.65 27.12
CA TYR A 489 -14.93 2.24 27.50
C TYR A 489 -15.94 1.19 28.01
N GLU A 490 -16.01 0.03 27.37
CA GLU A 490 -16.88 -1.08 27.79
C GLU A 490 -16.46 -1.66 29.16
N ASN A 491 -15.15 -1.68 29.44
CA ASN A 491 -14.61 -2.07 30.75
C ASN A 491 -14.85 -1.02 31.86
N GLU A 492 -15.04 0.26 31.51
CA GLU A 492 -15.37 1.32 32.46
C GLU A 492 -16.88 1.34 32.78
N LEU A 493 -17.74 0.96 31.83
CA LEU A 493 -19.19 0.84 32.04
C LEU A 493 -19.58 -0.41 32.82
N SER A 494 -18.90 -1.55 32.62
CA SER A 494 -19.16 -2.79 33.37
C SER A 494 -18.69 -2.75 34.84
N LYS A 495 -17.93 -1.72 35.21
CA LYS A 495 -17.48 -1.45 36.59
C LYS A 495 -18.35 -0.43 37.33
N LYS A 496 -19.30 0.20 36.64
CA LYS A 496 -20.32 1.07 37.22
C LYS A 496 -21.63 0.28 37.33
#